data_AF-A0A8T7KN27-F1
#
_entry.id   AF-A0A8T7KN27-F1
#
_cell.length_a   1.000
_cell.length_b   1.000
_cell.length_c   1.000
_cell.angle_alpha   90.00
_cell.angle_beta   90.00
_cell.angle_gamma   90.00
#
_symmetry.space_group_name_H-M   'P 1'
#
loop_
_entity.id
_entity.type
_entity.pdbx_description
1 polymer ?
#
loop_
_entity_poly.entity_id
_entity_poly.type
_entity_poly.pdbx_seq_one_letter_code
_entity_poly.pdbx_strand_id
1 'polypeptide(L)'
;MDNLAMWLVSVNSPDEDVQRRGKLLIIIALGLMVLALALFPVTLATVYTTMGLVWLAGAAIAFAGVVLLGRFGQVNLGAYILIGTTLLVISGSLPTSNNQPNGLFFMILPVLCAGVLLPPVHVWGVLALAIVGSGIGFGLLPPEARDSMLWRQSMLSAPLLLSVVALITFLSARTTRHALGAAEVARAEAEAASAALATSNSSLEARVEERTAALRQAADQQRAVATQLQASLEAQQELNRVIAELAVPIIPISVGTLVVPVVGNIDSKRAALLLSTLLERVEERGARTVVLDITGVAVVDTQVAAALLRVASAARLMGAETLLVGIRPEVAQALVHLGVDLTTLRTAATLQDGLLAIGVTRSEHERAAAPERMVA
;
A
#
# COMPACT_ATOMS: atom_id res chain seq x y z
N MET A 1 -44.65 14.01 -4.76
CA MET A 1 -45.24 14.39 -3.46
C MET A 1 -44.18 14.68 -2.39
N ASP A 2 -42.92 14.28 -2.62
CA ASP A 2 -41.84 14.37 -1.61
C ASP A 2 -41.35 15.79 -1.31
N ASN A 3 -41.35 16.69 -2.31
CA ASN A 3 -40.89 18.09 -2.11
C ASN A 3 -41.82 18.91 -1.20
N LEU A 4 -43.13 18.66 -1.25
CA LEU A 4 -44.11 19.44 -0.48
C LEU A 4 -44.10 19.01 1.00
N ALA A 5 -43.98 17.70 1.26
CA ALA A 5 -43.82 17.15 2.61
C ALA A 5 -42.47 17.57 3.25
N MET A 6 -41.37 17.52 2.48
CA MET A 6 -40.07 18.00 2.97
C MET A 6 -40.05 19.50 3.25
N TRP A 7 -40.72 20.31 2.42
CA TRP A 7 -40.85 21.74 2.65
C TRP A 7 -41.69 22.08 3.89
N LEU A 8 -42.80 21.36 4.10
CA LEU A 8 -43.69 21.55 5.25
C LEU A 8 -43.00 21.27 6.59
N VAL A 9 -42.09 20.30 6.64
CA VAL A 9 -41.40 19.85 7.86
C VAL A 9 -40.04 20.55 8.04
N SER A 10 -39.64 21.42 7.11
CA SER A 10 -38.42 22.21 7.25
C SER A 10 -38.50 23.19 8.44
N VAL A 11 -37.44 23.23 9.25
CA VAL A 11 -37.31 24.09 10.44
C VAL A 11 -36.11 24.99 10.25
N ASN A 12 -36.31 26.30 10.32
CA ASN A 12 -35.23 27.27 10.16
C ASN A 12 -34.56 27.52 11.52
N SER A 13 -33.51 26.76 11.84
CA SER A 13 -32.70 26.97 13.04
C SER A 13 -31.28 26.43 12.84
N PRO A 14 -30.24 27.09 13.36
CA PRO A 14 -28.86 26.58 13.30
C PRO A 14 -28.59 25.43 14.29
N ASP A 15 -29.49 25.17 15.26
CA ASP A 15 -29.34 24.13 16.28
C ASP A 15 -30.05 22.82 15.83
N GLU A 16 -29.30 21.71 15.76
CA GLU A 16 -29.80 20.41 15.34
C GLU A 16 -30.88 19.84 16.28
N ASP A 17 -30.78 20.10 17.59
CA ASP A 17 -31.80 19.66 18.55
C ASP A 17 -33.10 20.45 18.40
N VAL A 18 -33.01 21.75 18.06
CA VAL A 18 -34.17 22.57 17.71
C VAL A 18 -34.79 22.11 16.39
N GLN A 19 -33.98 21.79 15.37
CA GLN A 19 -34.51 21.23 14.12
C GLN A 19 -35.23 19.90 14.37
N ARG A 20 -34.62 18.96 15.12
CA ARG A 20 -35.22 17.66 15.42
C ARG A 20 -36.56 17.81 16.13
N ARG A 21 -36.60 18.61 17.19
CA ARG A 21 -37.83 18.86 17.97
C ARG A 21 -38.87 19.64 17.16
N GLY A 22 -38.46 20.59 16.33
CA GLY A 22 -39.36 21.34 15.46
C GLY A 22 -40.03 20.48 14.39
N LYS A 23 -39.29 19.52 13.81
CA LYS A 23 -39.87 18.54 12.87
C LYS A 23 -40.95 17.71 13.56
N LEU A 24 -40.64 17.19 14.75
CA LEU A 24 -41.59 16.43 15.57
C LEU A 24 -42.81 17.28 15.97
N LEU A 25 -42.61 18.55 16.31
CA LEU A 25 -43.67 19.49 16.63
C LEU A 25 -44.64 19.67 15.45
N ILE A 26 -44.11 19.91 14.25
CA ILE A 26 -44.92 20.08 13.04
C ILE A 26 -45.68 18.80 12.72
N ILE A 27 -45.01 17.64 12.78
CA ILE A 27 -45.64 16.33 12.50
C ILE A 27 -46.78 16.05 13.49
N ILE A 28 -46.56 16.26 14.79
CA ILE A 28 -47.57 16.06 15.82
C ILE A 28 -48.73 17.06 15.65
N ALA A 29 -48.44 18.34 15.39
CA ALA A 29 -49.47 19.36 15.18
C ALA A 29 -50.34 19.05 13.95
N LEU A 30 -49.73 18.64 12.84
CA LEU A 30 -50.47 18.21 11.64
C LEU A 30 -51.29 16.94 11.91
N GLY A 31 -50.74 15.96 12.63
CA GLY A 31 -51.45 14.75 13.02
C GLY A 31 -52.67 15.05 13.89
N LEU A 32 -52.52 15.93 14.89
CA LEU A 32 -53.64 16.39 15.73
C LEU A 32 -54.67 17.21 14.94
N MET A 33 -54.25 18.00 13.95
CA MET A 33 -55.16 18.73 13.07
C MET A 33 -55.97 17.80 12.16
N VAL A 34 -55.34 16.74 11.62
CA VAL A 34 -56.03 15.69 10.86
C VAL A 34 -57.01 14.94 11.75
N LEU A 35 -56.61 14.60 12.99
CA LEU A 35 -57.50 13.96 13.95
C LEU A 35 -58.71 14.85 14.29
N ALA A 36 -58.49 16.15 14.52
CA ALA A 36 -59.56 17.10 14.78
C ALA A 36 -60.54 17.20 13.59
N LEU A 37 -60.02 17.19 12.36
CA LEU A 37 -60.85 17.17 11.15
C LEU A 37 -61.66 15.87 11.03
N ALA A 38 -61.06 14.73 11.37
CA ALA A 38 -61.75 13.43 11.35
C ALA A 38 -62.88 13.34 12.40
N LEU A 39 -62.76 14.06 13.53
CA LEU A 39 -63.79 14.15 14.56
C LEU A 39 -64.92 15.14 14.23
N PHE A 40 -64.76 15.96 13.19
CA PHE A 40 -65.74 16.98 12.80
C PHE A 40 -67.12 16.39 12.42
N PRO A 41 -67.25 15.34 11.59
CA PRO A 41 -68.56 14.76 11.26
C PRO A 41 -69.25 14.12 12.47
N VAL A 42 -68.46 13.53 13.38
CA VAL A 42 -68.97 12.92 14.61
C VAL A 42 -69.54 13.98 15.53
N THR A 43 -68.85 15.11 15.72
CA THR A 43 -69.37 16.20 16.55
C THR A 43 -70.63 16.82 15.95
N LEU A 44 -70.72 16.94 14.63
CA LEU A 44 -71.91 17.42 13.91
C LEU A 44 -73.16 16.53 14.16
N ALA A 45 -72.97 15.23 14.33
CA ALA A 45 -74.05 14.25 14.53
C ALA A 45 -74.55 14.14 15.99
N THR A 46 -73.95 14.90 16.94
CA THR A 46 -74.26 14.83 18.37
C THR A 46 -74.99 16.06 18.91
N VAL A 47 -75.67 15.92 20.06
CA VAL A 47 -76.47 16.97 20.73
C VAL A 47 -75.61 18.13 21.28
N TYR A 48 -74.28 17.97 21.36
CA TYR A 48 -73.32 18.97 21.86
C TYR A 48 -72.69 19.84 20.76
N THR A 49 -73.43 20.06 19.67
CA THR A 49 -72.92 20.48 18.36
C THR A 49 -72.22 21.85 18.39
N THR A 50 -72.77 22.85 19.07
CA THR A 50 -72.21 24.23 19.04
C THR A 50 -70.92 24.37 19.83
N MET A 51 -70.87 23.84 21.07
CA MET A 51 -69.69 23.92 21.92
C MET A 51 -68.53 23.05 21.38
N GLY A 52 -68.84 21.84 20.90
CA GLY A 52 -67.82 20.94 20.33
C GLY A 52 -67.14 21.50 19.08
N LEU A 53 -67.90 22.16 18.20
CA LEU A 53 -67.37 22.79 16.99
C LEU A 53 -66.45 23.98 17.31
N VAL A 54 -66.77 24.78 18.34
CA VAL A 54 -65.92 25.88 18.79
C VAL A 54 -64.57 25.35 19.31
N TRP A 55 -64.58 24.29 20.11
CA TRP A 55 -63.36 23.66 20.62
C TRP A 55 -62.49 23.09 19.48
N LEU A 56 -63.09 22.40 18.51
CA LEU A 56 -62.37 21.85 17.36
C LEU A 56 -61.79 22.95 16.47
N ALA A 57 -62.55 24.00 16.17
CA ALA A 57 -62.08 25.13 15.37
C ALA A 57 -60.94 25.89 16.06
N GLY A 58 -61.09 26.17 17.36
CA GLY A 58 -60.04 26.82 18.16
C GLY A 58 -58.75 25.99 18.21
N ALA A 59 -58.87 24.67 18.39
CA ALA A 59 -57.73 23.76 18.38
C ALA A 59 -57.03 23.72 17.01
N ALA A 60 -57.78 23.66 15.92
CA ALA A 60 -57.22 23.68 14.56
C ALA A 60 -56.45 24.98 14.27
N ILE A 61 -56.98 26.13 14.68
CA ILE A 61 -56.30 27.43 14.54
C ILE A 61 -55.00 27.45 15.37
N ALA A 62 -55.06 26.98 16.62
CA ALA A 62 -53.89 26.90 17.48
C ALA A 62 -52.81 25.99 16.87
N PHE A 63 -53.18 24.80 16.37
CA PHE A 63 -52.24 23.88 15.73
C PHE A 63 -51.64 24.45 14.43
N ALA A 64 -52.41 25.20 13.64
CA ALA A 64 -51.88 25.93 12.49
C ALA A 64 -50.82 26.96 12.91
N GLY A 65 -51.07 27.70 14.01
CA GLY A 65 -50.09 28.61 14.61
C GLY A 65 -48.84 27.88 15.12
N VAL A 66 -48.99 26.70 15.71
CA VAL A 66 -47.88 25.86 16.16
C VAL A 66 -47.00 25.40 14.98
N VAL A 67 -47.61 25.02 13.85
CA VAL A 67 -46.86 24.67 12.63
C VAL A 67 -46.02 25.86 12.17
N LEU A 68 -46.58 27.07 12.16
CA LEU A 68 -45.82 28.28 11.80
C LEU A 68 -44.66 28.54 12.77
N LEU A 69 -44.91 28.48 14.08
CA LEU A 69 -43.87 28.67 15.11
C LEU A 69 -42.75 27.62 15.00
N GLY A 70 -43.11 26.37 14.72
CA GLY A 70 -42.15 25.29 14.47
C GLY A 70 -41.23 25.60 13.30
N ARG A 71 -41.77 26.16 12.21
CA ARG A 71 -40.97 26.54 11.03
C ARG A 71 -40.02 27.70 11.30
N PHE A 72 -40.43 28.67 12.11
CA PHE A 72 -39.58 29.80 12.53
C PHE A 72 -38.56 29.43 13.64
N GLY A 73 -38.48 28.16 14.03
CA GLY A 73 -37.53 27.70 15.06
C GLY A 73 -37.96 28.00 16.49
N GLN A 74 -39.14 28.56 16.73
CA GLN A 74 -39.69 28.84 18.06
C GLN A 74 -40.38 27.59 18.66
N VAL A 75 -39.63 26.49 18.74
CA VAL A 75 -40.17 25.15 19.05
C VAL A 75 -40.72 25.06 20.48
N ASN A 76 -40.05 25.66 21.46
CA ASN A 76 -40.52 25.60 22.86
C ASN A 76 -41.88 26.31 23.02
N LEU A 77 -42.03 27.50 22.42
CA LEU A 77 -43.29 28.25 22.48
C LEU A 77 -44.42 27.49 21.76
N GLY A 78 -44.15 26.96 20.57
CA GLY A 78 -45.11 26.14 19.83
C GLY A 78 -45.49 24.86 20.60
N ALA A 79 -44.54 24.21 21.28
CA ALA A 79 -44.82 23.04 22.11
C ALA A 79 -45.72 23.38 23.31
N TYR A 80 -45.51 24.51 24.00
CA TYR A 80 -46.40 24.95 25.07
C TYR A 80 -47.81 25.27 24.57
N ILE A 81 -47.93 25.91 23.41
CA ILE A 81 -49.24 26.21 22.81
C ILE A 81 -49.96 24.91 22.44
N LEU A 82 -49.27 23.94 21.83
CA LEU A 82 -49.84 22.64 21.49
C LEU A 82 -50.33 21.90 22.75
N ILE A 83 -49.46 21.76 23.75
CA ILE A 83 -49.75 21.07 25.01
C ILE A 83 -50.89 21.79 25.75
N GLY A 84 -50.82 23.11 25.88
CA GLY A 84 -51.85 23.92 26.52
C GLY A 84 -53.21 23.80 25.82
N THR A 85 -53.23 23.84 24.49
CA THR A 85 -54.45 23.64 23.69
C THR A 85 -55.02 22.25 23.91
N THR A 86 -54.19 21.20 23.89
CA THR A 86 -54.67 19.83 24.17
C THR A 86 -55.21 19.67 25.59
N LEU A 87 -54.56 20.25 26.60
CA LEU A 87 -55.05 20.26 27.98
C LEU A 87 -56.40 20.97 28.10
N LEU A 88 -56.53 22.13 27.45
CA LEU A 88 -57.75 22.92 27.46
C LEU A 88 -58.92 22.18 26.79
N VAL A 89 -58.68 21.59 25.62
CA VAL A 89 -59.69 20.81 24.89
C VAL A 89 -60.14 19.60 25.69
N ILE A 90 -59.20 18.83 26.28
CA ILE A 90 -59.54 17.66 27.10
C ILE A 90 -60.34 18.10 28.33
N SER A 91 -59.89 19.15 29.04
CA SER A 91 -60.57 19.66 30.25
C SER A 91 -61.98 20.15 29.94
N GLY A 92 -62.15 20.92 28.86
CA GLY A 92 -63.44 21.46 28.42
C GLY A 92 -64.42 20.41 27.90
N SER A 93 -63.92 19.24 27.46
CA SER A 93 -64.75 18.12 27.01
C SER A 93 -65.35 17.29 28.15
N LEU A 94 -64.78 17.36 29.37
CA LEU A 94 -65.19 16.51 30.49
C LEU A 94 -66.69 16.63 30.86
N PRO A 95 -67.32 17.81 30.92
CA PRO A 95 -68.74 17.93 31.23
C PRO A 95 -69.68 17.33 30.18
N THR A 96 -69.20 17.12 28.95
CA THR A 96 -69.98 16.58 27.83
C THR A 96 -69.91 15.06 27.71
N SER A 97 -69.15 14.39 28.58
CA SER A 97 -68.77 12.97 28.47
C SER A 97 -69.84 11.94 28.89
N ASN A 98 -71.13 12.30 28.86
CA ASN A 98 -72.24 11.44 29.29
C ASN A 98 -71.98 10.75 30.65
N ASN A 99 -71.47 11.53 31.61
CA ASN A 99 -71.09 11.10 32.96
C ASN A 99 -70.00 10.01 33.05
N GLN A 100 -69.16 9.85 32.03
CA GLN A 100 -68.02 8.92 32.06
C GLN A 100 -66.69 9.66 32.32
N PRO A 101 -65.91 9.28 33.35
CA PRO A 101 -64.67 9.96 33.70
C PRO A 101 -63.48 9.68 32.77
N ASN A 102 -63.67 8.92 31.69
CA ASN A 102 -62.60 8.45 30.79
C ASN A 102 -61.72 9.58 30.24
N GLY A 103 -62.30 10.78 30.06
CA GLY A 103 -61.58 11.96 29.59
C GLY A 103 -60.39 12.38 30.46
N LEU A 104 -60.44 12.10 31.77
CA LEU A 104 -59.33 12.39 32.70
C LEU A 104 -58.06 11.62 32.32
N PHE A 105 -58.21 10.41 31.79
CA PHE A 105 -57.06 9.58 31.40
C PHE A 105 -56.43 10.04 30.08
N PHE A 106 -57.12 10.82 29.24
CA PHE A 106 -56.52 11.42 28.04
C PHE A 106 -55.53 12.55 28.35
N MET A 107 -55.49 13.05 29.60
CA MET A 107 -54.45 13.98 30.08
C MET A 107 -53.04 13.40 30.05
N ILE A 108 -52.90 12.11 29.76
CA ILE A 108 -51.63 11.43 29.46
C ILE A 108 -51.02 11.97 28.16
N LEU A 109 -51.83 12.29 27.14
CA LEU A 109 -51.32 12.67 25.82
C LEU A 109 -50.45 13.94 25.87
N PRO A 110 -50.87 15.04 26.53
CA PRO A 110 -50.04 16.24 26.65
C PRO A 110 -48.73 15.99 27.43
N VAL A 111 -48.75 15.10 28.43
CA VAL A 111 -47.56 14.69 29.18
C VAL A 111 -46.58 13.91 28.30
N LEU A 112 -47.06 12.97 27.49
CA LEU A 112 -46.25 12.24 26.51
C LEU A 112 -45.65 13.18 25.46
N CYS A 113 -46.45 14.11 24.94
CA CYS A 113 -45.98 15.14 24.01
C CYS A 113 -44.87 15.99 24.62
N ALA A 114 -44.94 16.32 25.92
CA ALA A 114 -43.91 17.09 26.61
C ALA A 114 -42.53 16.39 26.59
N GLY A 115 -42.48 15.06 26.73
CA GLY A 115 -41.21 14.32 26.71
C GLY A 115 -40.48 14.36 25.38
N VAL A 116 -41.23 14.47 24.29
CA VAL A 116 -40.69 14.50 22.92
C VAL A 116 -40.36 15.93 22.50
N LEU A 117 -41.19 16.90 22.89
CA LEU A 117 -41.14 18.28 22.36
C LEU A 117 -40.36 19.26 23.25
N LEU A 118 -40.37 19.05 24.57
CA LEU A 118 -39.77 19.97 25.53
C LEU A 118 -38.51 19.37 26.19
N PRO A 119 -37.64 20.20 26.79
CA PRO A 119 -36.58 19.71 27.69
C PRO A 119 -37.18 18.90 28.86
N PRO A 120 -36.53 17.82 29.33
CA PRO A 120 -37.11 16.88 30.28
C PRO A 120 -37.64 17.55 31.55
N VAL A 121 -36.96 18.59 32.04
CA VAL A 121 -37.37 19.34 33.24
C VAL A 121 -38.80 19.90 33.14
N HIS A 122 -39.26 20.25 31.94
CA HIS A 122 -40.59 20.84 31.74
C HIS A 122 -41.73 19.82 31.77
N VAL A 123 -41.44 18.51 31.70
CA VAL A 123 -42.44 17.44 31.84
C VAL A 123 -43.16 17.58 33.19
N TRP A 124 -42.44 17.95 34.26
CA TRP A 124 -43.04 18.19 35.58
C TRP A 124 -43.98 19.40 35.61
N GLY A 125 -43.66 20.46 34.88
CA GLY A 125 -44.55 21.60 34.70
C GLY A 125 -45.83 21.22 33.97
N VAL A 126 -45.71 20.40 32.91
CA VAL A 126 -46.86 19.89 32.17
C VAL A 126 -47.70 18.93 33.01
N LEU A 127 -47.10 18.08 33.85
CA LEU A 127 -47.81 17.26 34.83
C LEU A 127 -48.65 18.14 35.78
N ALA A 128 -48.05 19.18 36.35
CA ALA A 128 -48.77 20.10 37.23
C ALA A 128 -49.97 20.75 36.53
N LEU A 129 -49.78 21.21 35.28
CA LEU A 129 -50.86 21.77 34.47
C LEU A 129 -51.94 20.73 34.13
N ALA A 130 -51.57 19.46 33.89
CA ALA A 130 -52.51 18.38 33.63
C ALA A 130 -53.36 18.04 34.86
N ILE A 131 -52.77 18.05 36.05
CA ILE A 131 -53.48 17.85 37.32
C ILE A 131 -54.43 19.03 37.58
N VAL A 132 -53.97 20.27 37.36
CA VAL A 132 -54.81 21.48 37.49
C VAL A 132 -55.97 21.46 36.48
N GLY A 133 -55.70 21.13 35.21
CA GLY A 133 -56.72 21.01 34.16
C GLY A 133 -57.76 19.95 34.50
N SER A 134 -57.32 18.79 35.02
CA SER A 134 -58.22 17.75 35.55
C SER A 134 -59.10 18.31 36.68
N GLY A 135 -58.51 19.06 37.61
CA GLY A 135 -59.19 19.80 38.69
C GLY A 135 -60.29 20.74 38.19
N ILE A 136 -59.94 21.58 37.24
CA ILE A 136 -60.86 22.56 36.62
C ILE A 136 -62.01 21.83 35.91
N GLY A 137 -61.69 20.84 35.08
CA GLY A 137 -62.70 20.08 34.35
C GLY A 137 -63.66 19.32 35.26
N PHE A 138 -63.18 18.77 36.38
CA PHE A 138 -64.02 18.18 37.42
C PHE A 138 -64.92 19.21 38.11
N GLY A 139 -64.41 20.41 38.38
CA GLY A 139 -65.18 21.51 38.97
C GLY A 139 -66.33 22.02 38.10
N LEU A 140 -66.20 21.90 36.77
CA LEU A 140 -67.22 22.26 35.79
C LEU A 140 -68.31 21.20 35.60
N LEU A 141 -68.20 20.03 36.24
CA LEU A 141 -69.20 18.97 36.13
C LEU A 141 -70.51 19.34 36.86
N PRO A 142 -71.67 18.88 36.37
CA PRO A 142 -72.94 18.97 37.11
C PRO A 142 -72.80 18.37 38.53
N PRO A 143 -73.52 18.89 39.54
CA PRO A 143 -73.45 18.36 40.91
C PRO A 143 -73.67 16.85 40.99
N GLU A 144 -74.63 16.33 40.23
CA GLU A 144 -74.96 14.89 40.15
C GLU A 144 -73.78 14.02 39.68
N ALA A 145 -72.97 14.52 38.75
CA ALA A 145 -71.79 13.83 38.25
C ALA A 145 -70.65 13.85 39.28
N ARG A 146 -70.47 14.95 40.01
CA ARG A 146 -69.42 15.11 41.04
C ARG A 146 -69.64 14.22 42.27
N ASP A 147 -70.89 13.92 42.60
CA ASP A 147 -71.23 13.02 43.69
C ASP A 147 -71.20 11.53 43.31
N SER A 148 -71.04 11.23 42.01
CA SER A 148 -70.89 9.85 41.57
C SER A 148 -69.58 9.21 42.08
N MET A 149 -69.68 7.94 42.47
CA MET A 149 -68.53 7.15 42.92
C MET A 149 -67.44 7.07 41.83
N LEU A 150 -67.85 6.94 40.56
CA LEU A 150 -66.95 6.80 39.41
C LEU A 150 -66.03 8.01 39.23
N TRP A 151 -66.59 9.23 39.28
CA TRP A 151 -65.80 10.45 39.13
C TRP A 151 -64.87 10.68 40.32
N ARG A 152 -65.34 10.42 41.55
CA ARG A 152 -64.48 10.53 42.75
C ARG A 152 -63.30 9.55 42.72
N GLN A 153 -63.53 8.29 42.34
CA GLN A 153 -62.46 7.30 42.17
C GLN A 153 -61.48 7.67 41.05
N SER A 154 -61.99 8.18 39.93
CA SER A 154 -61.15 8.59 38.81
C SER A 154 -60.29 9.82 39.15
N MET A 155 -60.81 10.74 39.96
CA MET A 155 -60.07 11.91 40.42
C MET A 155 -58.93 11.56 41.38
N LEU A 156 -59.04 10.44 42.10
CA LEU A 156 -57.97 9.92 42.95
C LEU A 156 -56.93 9.12 42.13
N SER A 157 -57.35 8.38 41.12
CA SER A 157 -56.48 7.50 40.33
C SER A 157 -55.78 8.20 39.15
N ALA A 158 -56.39 9.18 38.51
CA ALA A 158 -55.82 9.89 37.36
C ALA A 158 -54.50 10.61 37.70
N PRO A 159 -54.36 11.38 38.81
CA PRO A 159 -53.09 12.02 39.17
C PRO A 159 -51.97 11.03 39.45
N LEU A 160 -52.28 9.87 40.05
CA LEU A 160 -51.31 8.80 40.26
C LEU A 160 -50.78 8.27 38.92
N LEU A 161 -51.69 7.96 37.97
CA LEU A 161 -51.30 7.51 36.64
C LEU A 161 -50.50 8.56 35.88
N LEU A 162 -50.93 9.82 35.91
CA LEU A 162 -50.21 10.93 35.29
C LEU A 162 -48.80 11.10 35.87
N SER A 163 -48.64 10.89 37.18
CA SER A 163 -47.34 10.98 37.85
C SER A 163 -46.40 9.86 37.40
N VAL A 164 -46.91 8.63 37.27
CA VAL A 164 -46.14 7.49 36.74
C VAL A 164 -45.76 7.73 35.27
N VAL A 165 -46.70 8.18 34.45
CA VAL A 165 -46.44 8.53 33.04
C VAL A 165 -45.41 9.64 32.94
N ALA A 166 -45.52 10.70 33.73
CA ALA A 166 -44.57 11.81 33.74
C ALA A 166 -43.18 11.37 34.15
N LEU A 167 -43.06 10.49 35.15
CA LEU A 167 -41.78 9.92 35.58
C LEU A 167 -41.13 9.09 34.45
N ILE A 168 -41.90 8.19 33.82
CA ILE A 168 -41.41 7.37 32.70
C ILE A 168 -41.00 8.26 31.52
N THR A 169 -41.82 9.27 31.20
CA THR A 169 -41.58 10.22 30.12
C THR A 169 -40.33 11.05 30.38
N PHE A 170 -40.14 11.53 31.62
CA PHE A 170 -38.95 12.25 32.05
C PHE A 170 -37.69 11.38 31.93
N LEU A 171 -37.73 10.16 32.47
CA LEU A 171 -36.60 9.24 32.46
C LEU A 171 -36.23 8.84 31.03
N SER A 172 -37.22 8.56 30.19
CA SER A 172 -37.03 8.26 28.77
C SER A 172 -36.43 9.46 28.03
N ALA A 173 -37.02 10.65 28.16
CA ALA A 173 -36.51 11.85 27.51
C ALA A 173 -35.06 12.19 27.93
N ARG A 174 -34.73 11.98 29.21
CA ARG A 174 -33.37 12.19 29.73
C ARG A 174 -32.37 11.15 29.19
N THR A 175 -32.71 9.87 29.26
CA THR A 175 -31.83 8.78 28.80
C THR A 175 -31.60 8.84 27.29
N THR A 176 -32.65 9.06 26.49
CA THR A 176 -32.53 9.20 25.03
C THR A 176 -31.61 10.38 24.66
N ARG A 177 -31.72 11.53 25.34
CA ARG A 177 -30.83 12.68 25.06
C ARG A 177 -29.37 12.39 25.39
N HIS A 178 -29.10 11.74 26.53
CA HIS A 178 -27.74 11.34 26.87
C HIS A 178 -27.17 10.32 25.89
N ALA A 179 -27.98 9.34 25.47
CA ALA A 179 -27.57 8.33 24.49
C ALA A 179 -27.27 8.93 23.11
N LEU A 180 -28.10 9.88 22.65
CA LEU A 180 -27.87 10.60 21.40
C LEU A 180 -26.57 11.41 21.46
N GLY A 181 -26.36 12.20 22.53
CA GLY A 181 -25.12 12.97 22.68
C GLY A 181 -23.87 12.09 22.76
N ALA A 182 -23.94 10.96 23.47
CA ALA A 182 -22.84 9.99 23.50
C ALA A 182 -22.56 9.37 22.12
N ALA A 183 -23.61 9.09 21.34
CA ALA A 183 -23.47 8.56 19.99
C ALA A 183 -22.88 9.60 19.02
N GLU A 184 -23.25 10.87 19.13
CA GLU A 184 -22.68 11.96 18.34
C GLU A 184 -21.18 12.14 18.62
N VAL A 185 -20.78 12.12 19.90
CA VAL A 185 -19.35 12.19 20.29
C VAL A 185 -18.58 10.98 19.76
N ALA A 186 -19.10 9.77 19.97
CA ALA A 186 -18.45 8.55 19.47
C ALA A 186 -18.31 8.55 17.93
N ARG A 187 -19.30 9.09 17.22
CA ARG A 187 -19.25 9.26 15.77
C ARG A 187 -18.18 10.27 15.36
N ALA A 188 -18.10 11.41 16.04
CA ALA A 188 -17.07 12.41 15.77
C ALA A 188 -15.65 11.87 16.00
N GLU A 189 -15.46 11.08 17.07
CA GLU A 189 -14.18 10.40 17.34
C GLU A 189 -13.83 9.37 16.24
N ALA A 190 -14.81 8.58 15.78
CA ALA A 190 -14.61 7.61 14.70
C ALA A 190 -14.26 8.30 13.36
N GLU A 191 -14.93 9.40 13.03
CA GLU A 191 -14.63 10.20 11.82
C GLU A 191 -13.21 10.81 11.91
N ALA A 192 -12.80 11.33 13.07
CA ALA A 192 -11.45 11.83 13.28
C ALA A 192 -10.37 10.73 13.18
N ALA A 193 -10.62 9.55 13.75
CA ALA A 193 -9.71 8.41 13.66
C ALA A 193 -9.56 7.91 12.22
N SER A 194 -10.66 7.85 11.46
CA SER A 194 -10.64 7.49 10.03
C SER A 194 -9.84 8.49 9.20
N ALA A 195 -9.98 9.79 9.47
CA ALA A 195 -9.22 10.84 8.78
C ALA A 195 -7.71 10.76 9.10
N ALA A 196 -7.36 10.49 10.36
CA ALA A 196 -5.97 10.30 10.78
C ALA A 196 -5.35 9.06 10.11
N LEU A 197 -6.09 7.95 10.02
CA LEU A 197 -5.64 6.73 9.35
C LEU A 197 -5.43 6.96 7.85
N ALA A 198 -6.35 7.66 7.19
CA ALA A 198 -6.21 8.00 5.78
C ALA A 198 -4.94 8.82 5.50
N THR A 199 -4.66 9.81 6.36
CA THR A 199 -3.43 10.63 6.28
C THR A 199 -2.17 9.80 6.53
N SER A 200 -2.23 8.86 7.49
CA SER A 200 -1.12 7.96 7.76
C SER A 200 -0.84 7.07 6.55
N ASN A 201 -1.87 6.40 6.00
CA ASN A 201 -1.77 5.52 4.84
C ASN A 201 -1.17 6.24 3.62
N SER A 202 -1.65 7.43 3.28
CA SER A 202 -1.08 8.19 2.16
C SER A 202 0.40 8.53 2.38
N SER A 203 0.81 8.81 3.62
CA SER A 203 2.22 9.06 3.96
C SER A 203 3.07 7.79 3.91
N LEU A 204 2.50 6.62 4.20
CA LEU A 204 3.18 5.33 4.08
C LEU A 204 3.33 4.96 2.61
N GLU A 205 2.29 5.12 1.79
CA GLU A 205 2.32 4.87 0.35
C GLU A 205 3.42 5.71 -0.32
N ALA A 206 3.48 7.02 -0.04
CA ALA A 206 4.54 7.88 -0.56
C ALA A 206 5.95 7.41 -0.15
N ARG A 207 6.14 6.98 1.11
CA ARG A 207 7.42 6.43 1.58
C ARG A 207 7.77 5.10 0.92
N VAL A 208 6.78 4.24 0.68
CA VAL A 208 6.98 2.96 -0.02
C VAL A 208 7.38 3.23 -1.47
N GLU A 209 6.74 4.17 -2.15
CA GLU A 209 7.12 4.57 -3.52
C GLU A 209 8.54 5.12 -3.57
N GLU A 210 8.91 6.04 -2.68
CA GLU A 210 10.25 6.60 -2.58
C GLU A 210 11.31 5.51 -2.34
N ARG A 211 11.08 4.62 -1.37
CA ARG A 211 12.02 3.53 -1.06
C ARG A 211 12.11 2.52 -2.18
N THR A 212 11.00 2.23 -2.85
CA THR A 212 10.97 1.31 -4.01
C THR A 212 11.76 1.90 -5.18
N ALA A 213 11.63 3.20 -5.44
CA ALA A 213 12.40 3.90 -6.46
C ALA A 213 13.91 3.90 -6.13
N ALA A 214 14.27 4.22 -4.88
CA ALA A 214 15.67 4.19 -4.44
C ALA A 214 16.30 2.79 -4.53
N LEU A 215 15.57 1.74 -4.17
CA LEU A 215 16.03 0.36 -4.28
C LEU A 215 16.20 -0.09 -5.74
N ARG A 216 15.29 0.31 -6.64
CA ARG A 216 15.44 0.05 -8.08
C ARG A 216 16.70 0.72 -8.64
N GLN A 217 16.93 1.99 -8.29
CA GLN A 217 18.13 2.71 -8.69
C GLN A 217 19.40 2.03 -8.17
N ALA A 218 19.44 1.62 -6.90
CA ALA A 218 20.58 0.91 -6.33
C ALA A 218 20.83 -0.45 -7.00
N ALA A 219 19.77 -1.20 -7.31
CA ALA A 219 19.87 -2.47 -8.02
C ALA A 219 20.40 -2.29 -9.46
N ASP A 220 19.96 -1.25 -10.17
CA ASP A 220 20.45 -0.95 -11.51
C ASP A 220 21.91 -0.49 -11.49
N GLN A 221 22.31 0.29 -10.48
CA GLN A 221 23.73 0.62 -10.24
C GLN A 221 24.56 -0.64 -10.00
N GLN A 222 24.09 -1.57 -9.16
CA GLN A 222 24.80 -2.83 -8.92
C GLN A 222 24.93 -3.67 -10.19
N ARG A 223 23.88 -3.74 -11.02
CA ARG A 223 23.91 -4.44 -12.31
C ARG A 223 24.91 -3.80 -13.28
N ALA A 224 24.95 -2.48 -13.35
CA ALA A 224 25.90 -1.75 -14.19
C ALA A 224 27.35 -2.01 -13.74
N VAL A 225 27.61 -1.93 -12.43
CA VAL A 225 28.93 -2.25 -11.84
C VAL A 225 29.32 -3.70 -12.12
N ALA A 226 28.41 -4.66 -11.93
CA ALA A 226 28.68 -6.07 -12.21
C ALA A 226 28.99 -6.31 -13.70
N THR A 227 28.24 -5.70 -14.60
CA THR A 227 28.48 -5.79 -16.05
C THR A 227 29.83 -5.20 -16.44
N GLN A 228 30.18 -4.03 -15.89
CA GLN A 228 31.48 -3.40 -16.13
C GLN A 228 32.63 -4.23 -15.58
N LEU A 229 32.47 -4.80 -14.37
CA LEU A 229 33.47 -5.68 -13.79
C LEU A 229 33.68 -6.93 -14.66
N GLN A 230 32.60 -7.54 -15.15
CA GLN A 230 32.69 -8.69 -16.03
C GLN A 230 33.43 -8.36 -17.34
N ALA A 231 33.10 -7.24 -17.99
CA ALA A 231 33.81 -6.80 -19.18
C ALA A 231 35.31 -6.54 -18.93
N SER A 232 35.66 -5.97 -17.76
CA SER A 232 37.06 -5.77 -17.36
C SER A 232 37.79 -7.11 -17.17
N LEU A 233 37.15 -8.09 -16.54
CA LEU A 233 37.70 -9.44 -16.36
C LEU A 233 37.92 -10.14 -17.70
N GLU A 234 36.96 -10.05 -18.62
CA GLU A 234 37.09 -10.60 -19.98
C GLU A 234 38.25 -9.94 -20.74
N ALA A 235 38.38 -8.61 -20.67
CA ALA A 235 39.51 -7.90 -21.27
C ALA A 235 40.86 -8.29 -20.65
N GLN A 236 40.92 -8.48 -19.32
CA GLN A 236 42.13 -8.96 -18.64
C GLN A 236 42.50 -10.39 -19.07
N GLN A 237 41.51 -11.27 -19.21
CA GLN A 237 41.73 -12.64 -19.67
C GLN A 237 42.26 -12.66 -21.10
N GLU A 238 41.69 -11.85 -22.00
CA GLU A 238 42.15 -11.74 -23.38
C GLU A 238 43.57 -11.17 -23.47
N LEU A 239 43.86 -10.12 -22.69
CA LEU A 239 45.22 -9.58 -22.62
C LEU A 239 46.23 -10.64 -22.16
N ASN A 240 45.89 -11.40 -21.11
CA ASN A 240 46.73 -12.50 -20.63
C ASN A 240 46.90 -13.61 -21.67
N ARG A 241 45.85 -13.91 -22.46
CA ARG A 241 45.90 -14.87 -23.57
C ARG A 241 46.87 -14.42 -24.65
N VAL A 242 46.78 -13.17 -25.10
CA VAL A 242 47.68 -12.58 -26.11
C VAL A 242 49.13 -12.55 -25.61
N ILE A 243 49.35 -12.17 -24.35
CA ILE A 243 50.70 -12.20 -23.74
C ILE A 243 51.26 -13.63 -23.75
N ALA A 244 50.43 -14.63 -23.43
CA ALA A 244 50.86 -16.03 -23.44
C ALA A 244 51.19 -16.53 -24.86
N GLU A 245 50.43 -16.16 -25.88
CA GLU A 245 50.73 -16.49 -27.29
C GLU A 245 52.05 -15.87 -27.77
N LEU A 246 52.34 -14.62 -27.38
CA LEU A 246 53.60 -13.95 -27.71
C LEU A 246 54.82 -14.52 -26.96
N ALA A 247 54.60 -15.26 -25.87
CA ALA A 247 55.67 -15.74 -24.99
C ALA A 247 56.45 -16.95 -25.54
N VAL A 248 55.97 -17.61 -26.61
CA VAL A 248 56.64 -18.76 -27.25
C VAL A 248 56.62 -18.64 -28.78
N PRO A 249 57.42 -17.73 -29.37
CA PRO A 249 57.49 -17.59 -30.82
C PRO A 249 58.19 -18.80 -31.46
N ILE A 250 57.56 -19.43 -32.45
CA ILE A 250 58.17 -20.49 -33.29
C ILE A 250 58.33 -19.94 -34.70
N ILE A 251 59.58 -19.74 -35.12
CA ILE A 251 59.94 -18.99 -36.32
C ILE A 251 60.39 -19.97 -37.41
N PRO A 252 59.72 -20.07 -38.56
CA PRO A 252 60.23 -20.82 -39.70
C PRO A 252 61.35 -20.03 -40.36
N ILE A 253 62.47 -20.68 -40.66
CA ILE A 253 63.63 -19.99 -41.26
C ILE A 253 64.02 -20.56 -42.63
N SER A 254 63.64 -21.81 -42.92
CA SER A 254 63.80 -22.46 -44.22
C SER A 254 62.80 -23.63 -44.32
N VAL A 255 62.71 -24.24 -45.51
CA VAL A 255 61.85 -25.41 -45.72
C VAL A 255 62.31 -26.53 -44.78
N GLY A 256 61.40 -26.97 -43.90
CA GLY A 256 61.67 -28.05 -42.95
C GLY A 256 62.47 -27.65 -41.71
N THR A 257 62.76 -26.37 -41.46
CA THR A 257 63.50 -25.91 -40.25
C THR A 257 62.73 -24.87 -39.45
N LEU A 258 62.57 -25.13 -38.14
CA LEU A 258 61.96 -24.22 -37.17
C LEU A 258 63.00 -23.75 -36.14
N VAL A 259 62.94 -22.49 -35.75
CA VAL A 259 63.72 -21.92 -34.64
C VAL A 259 62.77 -21.53 -33.51
N VAL A 260 63.12 -21.92 -32.30
CA VAL A 260 62.37 -21.65 -31.08
C VAL A 260 63.29 -20.93 -30.10
N PRO A 261 63.29 -19.59 -30.06
CA PRO A 261 64.00 -18.86 -29.04
C PRO A 261 63.27 -19.00 -27.70
N VAL A 262 64.03 -19.42 -26.71
CA VAL A 262 63.59 -19.58 -25.33
C VAL A 262 64.17 -18.40 -24.54
N VAL A 263 63.29 -17.49 -24.10
CA VAL A 263 63.69 -16.25 -23.43
C VAL A 263 63.10 -16.16 -22.03
N GLY A 264 63.94 -15.77 -21.06
CA GLY A 264 63.58 -15.60 -19.66
C GLY A 264 63.44 -16.94 -18.92
N ASN A 265 62.74 -16.92 -17.78
CA ASN A 265 62.51 -18.12 -16.99
C ASN A 265 61.40 -18.98 -17.62
N ILE A 266 61.69 -20.27 -17.86
CA ILE A 266 60.67 -21.24 -18.25
C ILE A 266 60.05 -21.81 -16.97
N ASP A 267 58.75 -21.60 -16.78
CA ASP A 267 57.98 -22.35 -15.78
C ASP A 267 57.29 -23.57 -16.41
N SER A 268 56.67 -24.40 -15.57
CA SER A 268 55.97 -25.61 -16.04
C SER A 268 54.84 -25.32 -17.03
N LYS A 269 54.15 -24.17 -16.94
CA LYS A 269 53.06 -23.80 -17.85
C LYS A 269 53.60 -23.40 -19.23
N ARG A 270 54.65 -22.58 -19.26
CA ARG A 270 55.33 -22.17 -20.49
C ARG A 270 55.98 -23.37 -21.19
N ALA A 271 56.58 -24.29 -20.45
CA ALA A 271 57.14 -25.53 -20.99
C ALA A 271 56.08 -26.40 -21.68
N ALA A 272 54.91 -26.55 -21.06
CA ALA A 272 53.80 -27.32 -21.62
C ALA A 272 53.25 -26.66 -22.89
N LEU A 273 53.06 -25.34 -22.87
CA LEU A 273 52.63 -24.58 -24.05
C LEU A 273 53.64 -24.70 -25.19
N LEU A 274 54.93 -24.54 -24.88
CA LEU A 274 56.02 -24.71 -25.84
C LEU A 274 56.00 -26.10 -26.49
N LEU A 275 55.85 -27.15 -25.69
CA LEU A 275 55.75 -28.51 -26.19
C LEU A 275 54.58 -28.67 -27.17
N SER A 276 53.36 -28.28 -26.77
CA SER A 276 52.17 -28.45 -27.63
C SER A 276 52.29 -27.67 -28.92
N THR A 277 52.69 -26.38 -28.86
CA THR A 277 52.77 -25.53 -30.04
C THR A 277 53.92 -25.95 -30.95
N LEU A 278 55.04 -26.44 -30.40
CA LEU A 278 56.11 -26.97 -31.23
C LEU A 278 55.67 -28.19 -32.03
N LEU A 279 55.02 -29.16 -31.38
CA LEU A 279 54.59 -30.40 -32.06
C LEU A 279 53.58 -30.11 -33.17
N GLU A 280 52.61 -29.22 -32.91
CA GLU A 280 51.64 -28.74 -33.90
C GLU A 280 52.37 -28.09 -35.09
N ARG A 281 53.32 -27.18 -34.85
CA ARG A 281 54.07 -26.53 -35.94
C ARG A 281 54.99 -27.49 -36.70
N VAL A 282 55.54 -28.51 -36.03
CA VAL A 282 56.35 -29.56 -36.68
C VAL A 282 55.50 -30.37 -37.63
N GLU A 283 54.29 -30.76 -37.22
CA GLU A 283 53.32 -31.48 -38.06
C GLU A 283 52.86 -30.62 -39.23
N GLU A 284 52.33 -29.42 -38.96
CA GLU A 284 51.78 -28.51 -39.97
C GLU A 284 52.78 -28.17 -41.09
N ARG A 285 54.08 -28.03 -40.73
CA ARG A 285 55.13 -27.58 -41.66
C ARG A 285 56.04 -28.70 -42.13
N GLY A 286 55.82 -29.94 -41.69
CA GLY A 286 56.71 -31.07 -41.98
C GLY A 286 58.16 -30.79 -41.60
N ALA A 287 58.37 -30.15 -40.45
CA ALA A 287 59.70 -29.74 -40.02
C ALA A 287 60.55 -30.97 -39.68
N ARG A 288 61.74 -31.07 -40.29
CA ARG A 288 62.72 -32.13 -40.04
C ARG A 288 63.81 -31.69 -39.07
N THR A 289 63.92 -30.39 -38.83
CA THR A 289 64.90 -29.81 -37.92
C THR A 289 64.25 -28.76 -37.03
N VAL A 290 64.47 -28.86 -35.72
CA VAL A 290 64.07 -27.87 -34.72
C VAL A 290 65.32 -27.34 -34.03
N VAL A 291 65.51 -26.03 -34.08
CA VAL A 291 66.60 -25.33 -33.38
C VAL A 291 66.03 -24.68 -32.13
N LEU A 292 66.44 -25.17 -30.96
CA LEU A 292 66.11 -24.58 -29.66
C LEU A 292 67.20 -23.58 -29.30
N ASP A 293 66.88 -22.29 -29.31
CA ASP A 293 67.82 -21.23 -28.95
C ASP A 293 67.62 -20.81 -27.49
N ILE A 294 68.55 -21.21 -26.63
CA ILE A 294 68.51 -20.92 -25.19
C ILE A 294 69.43 -19.75 -24.80
N THR A 295 69.88 -18.93 -25.76
CA THR A 295 70.76 -17.78 -25.51
C THR A 295 70.19 -16.81 -24.45
N GLY A 296 68.84 -16.71 -24.41
CA GLY A 296 68.07 -15.86 -23.49
C GLY A 296 67.72 -16.49 -22.14
N VAL A 297 68.20 -17.70 -21.85
CA VAL A 297 67.98 -18.38 -20.56
C VAL A 297 69.16 -18.09 -19.63
N ALA A 298 68.91 -17.34 -18.56
CA ALA A 298 69.95 -16.89 -17.64
C ALA A 298 70.34 -17.98 -16.61
N VAL A 299 69.38 -18.78 -16.15
CA VAL A 299 69.58 -19.83 -15.15
C VAL A 299 68.81 -21.07 -15.58
N VAL A 300 69.46 -22.24 -15.52
CA VAL A 300 68.85 -23.54 -15.78
C VAL A 300 68.82 -24.34 -14.48
N ASP A 301 67.62 -24.72 -14.06
CA ASP A 301 67.39 -25.66 -12.97
C ASP A 301 66.97 -27.04 -13.51
N THR A 302 66.73 -28.00 -12.62
CA THR A 302 66.27 -29.35 -12.96
C THR A 302 64.96 -29.36 -13.74
N GLN A 303 64.04 -28.43 -13.46
CA GLN A 303 62.73 -28.38 -14.12
C GLN A 303 62.84 -27.87 -15.56
N VAL A 304 63.63 -26.81 -15.77
CA VAL A 304 63.90 -26.24 -17.11
C VAL A 304 64.66 -27.25 -17.96
N ALA A 305 65.70 -27.90 -17.42
CA ALA A 305 66.45 -28.91 -18.15
C ALA A 305 65.57 -30.10 -18.57
N ALA A 306 64.76 -30.63 -17.65
CA ALA A 306 63.81 -31.70 -17.96
C ALA A 306 62.77 -31.28 -19.01
N ALA A 307 62.28 -30.03 -18.95
CA ALA A 307 61.37 -29.49 -19.95
C ALA A 307 61.98 -29.45 -21.35
N LEU A 308 63.21 -28.91 -21.49
CA LEU A 308 63.91 -28.84 -22.77
C LEU A 308 64.16 -30.22 -23.37
N LEU A 309 64.58 -31.19 -22.55
CA LEU A 309 64.74 -32.58 -22.99
C LEU A 309 63.43 -33.22 -23.45
N ARG A 310 62.33 -32.99 -22.73
CA ARG A 310 61.01 -33.51 -23.13
C ARG A 310 60.58 -32.93 -24.47
N VAL A 311 60.74 -31.62 -24.66
CA VAL A 311 60.46 -30.93 -25.93
C VAL A 311 61.30 -31.52 -27.06
N ALA A 312 62.61 -31.68 -26.84
CA ALA A 312 63.51 -32.22 -27.84
C ALA A 312 63.24 -33.71 -28.17
N SER A 313 62.91 -34.50 -27.16
CA SER A 313 62.55 -35.92 -27.33
C SER A 313 61.24 -36.06 -28.10
N ALA A 314 60.24 -35.25 -27.76
CA ALA A 314 58.94 -35.27 -28.44
C ALA A 314 59.06 -34.84 -29.91
N ALA A 315 59.84 -33.79 -30.21
CA ALA A 315 60.12 -33.39 -31.59
C ALA A 315 60.83 -34.50 -32.38
N ARG A 316 61.76 -35.23 -31.75
CA ARG A 316 62.41 -36.40 -32.37
C ARG A 316 61.46 -37.56 -32.64
N LEU A 317 60.52 -37.82 -31.73
CA LEU A 317 59.47 -38.82 -31.96
C LEU A 317 58.58 -38.45 -33.15
N MET A 318 58.41 -37.15 -33.43
CA MET A 318 57.76 -36.64 -34.65
C MET A 318 58.66 -36.67 -35.90
N GLY A 319 59.88 -37.21 -35.79
CA GLY A 319 60.83 -37.30 -36.90
C GLY A 319 61.64 -36.03 -37.16
N ALA A 320 61.62 -35.05 -36.23
CA ALA A 320 62.41 -33.83 -36.32
C ALA A 320 63.68 -33.91 -35.46
N GLU A 321 64.85 -33.76 -36.06
CA GLU A 321 66.11 -33.63 -35.32
C GLU A 321 66.15 -32.31 -34.56
N THR A 322 66.62 -32.36 -33.31
CA THR A 322 66.69 -31.17 -32.45
C THR A 322 68.13 -30.73 -32.24
N LEU A 323 68.38 -29.45 -32.51
CA LEU A 323 69.66 -28.77 -32.33
C LEU A 323 69.53 -27.73 -31.23
N LEU A 324 70.33 -27.84 -30.17
CA LEU A 324 70.36 -26.88 -29.07
C LEU A 324 71.47 -25.86 -29.28
N VAL A 325 71.15 -24.57 -29.26
CA VAL A 325 72.12 -23.48 -29.52
C VAL A 325 72.11 -22.44 -28.40
N GLY A 326 73.21 -21.70 -28.26
CA GLY A 326 73.28 -20.59 -27.29
C GLY A 326 73.54 -21.02 -25.85
N ILE A 327 74.15 -22.18 -25.64
CA ILE A 327 74.47 -22.69 -24.30
C ILE A 327 75.62 -21.86 -23.70
N ARG A 328 75.31 -21.06 -22.67
CA ARG A 328 76.32 -20.31 -21.91
C ARG A 328 77.18 -21.25 -21.06
N PRO A 329 78.46 -20.93 -20.76
CA PRO A 329 79.33 -21.78 -19.94
C PRO A 329 78.73 -22.18 -18.59
N GLU A 330 78.06 -21.24 -17.91
CA GLU A 330 77.44 -21.47 -16.60
C GLU A 330 76.25 -22.43 -16.71
N VAL A 331 75.49 -22.35 -17.81
CA VAL A 331 74.37 -23.25 -18.11
C VAL A 331 74.87 -24.65 -18.46
N ALA A 332 75.96 -24.76 -19.24
CA ALA A 332 76.58 -26.03 -19.57
C ALA A 332 77.07 -26.75 -18.29
N GLN A 333 77.71 -26.02 -17.38
CA GLN A 333 78.14 -26.55 -16.08
C GLN A 333 76.94 -27.03 -15.25
N ALA A 334 75.86 -26.25 -15.20
CA ALA A 334 74.64 -26.64 -14.50
C ALA A 334 74.03 -27.93 -15.10
N LEU A 335 73.90 -28.04 -16.42
CA LEU A 335 73.35 -29.22 -17.09
C LEU A 335 74.16 -30.50 -16.80
N VAL A 336 75.49 -30.39 -16.78
CA VAL A 336 76.38 -31.50 -16.41
C VAL A 336 76.23 -31.87 -14.94
N HIS A 337 76.18 -30.89 -14.04
CA HIS A 337 76.00 -31.12 -12.60
C HIS A 337 74.66 -31.79 -12.26
N LEU A 338 73.61 -31.45 -13.03
CA LEU A 338 72.27 -32.04 -12.89
C LEU A 338 72.17 -33.47 -13.46
N GLY A 339 73.24 -34.01 -14.05
CA GLY A 339 73.27 -35.37 -14.60
C GLY A 339 72.42 -35.53 -15.86
N VAL A 340 72.20 -34.44 -16.61
CA VAL A 340 71.38 -34.45 -17.82
C VAL A 340 72.16 -35.07 -18.98
N ASP A 341 71.66 -36.18 -19.53
CA ASP A 341 72.25 -36.81 -20.71
C ASP A 341 71.87 -36.07 -22.00
N LEU A 342 72.83 -35.30 -22.53
CA LEU A 342 72.69 -34.56 -23.79
C LEU A 342 73.32 -35.30 -24.98
N THR A 343 73.81 -36.54 -24.81
CA THR A 343 74.52 -37.28 -25.89
C THR A 343 73.67 -37.47 -27.14
N THR A 344 72.35 -37.42 -27.00
CA THR A 344 71.40 -37.55 -28.09
C THR A 344 71.10 -36.23 -28.79
N LEU A 345 71.45 -35.07 -28.22
CA LEU A 345 71.17 -33.74 -28.76
C LEU A 345 72.39 -33.16 -29.46
N ARG A 346 72.20 -32.68 -30.69
CA ARG A 346 73.23 -31.89 -31.37
C ARG A 346 73.29 -30.53 -30.71
N THR A 347 74.50 -30.00 -30.51
CA THR A 347 74.70 -28.66 -29.95
C THR A 347 75.54 -27.79 -30.87
N ALA A 348 75.30 -26.48 -30.84
CA ALA A 348 76.18 -25.48 -31.47
C ALA A 348 76.31 -24.25 -30.57
N ALA A 349 77.41 -23.51 -30.71
CA ALA A 349 77.70 -22.36 -29.86
C ALA A 349 76.69 -21.22 -30.08
N THR A 350 76.41 -20.89 -31.34
CA THR A 350 75.46 -19.83 -31.71
C THR A 350 74.37 -20.35 -32.64
N LEU A 351 73.25 -19.63 -32.73
CA LEU A 351 72.21 -19.92 -33.73
C LEU A 351 72.80 -19.96 -35.14
N GLN A 352 73.66 -18.99 -35.50
CA GLN A 352 74.32 -18.93 -36.81
C GLN A 352 75.14 -20.19 -37.11
N ASP A 353 75.97 -20.65 -36.17
CA ASP A 353 76.75 -21.89 -36.32
C ASP A 353 75.84 -23.10 -36.50
N GLY A 354 74.74 -23.12 -35.73
CA GLY A 354 73.75 -24.17 -35.80
C GLY A 354 73.08 -24.25 -37.18
N LEU A 355 72.68 -23.10 -37.73
CA LEU A 355 72.05 -23.02 -39.06
C LEU A 355 72.99 -23.45 -40.18
N LEU A 356 74.27 -23.07 -40.11
CA LEU A 356 75.29 -23.51 -41.05
C LEU A 356 75.51 -25.03 -40.98
N ALA A 357 75.52 -25.59 -39.77
CA ALA A 357 75.72 -27.03 -39.55
C ALA A 357 74.58 -27.92 -40.05
N ILE A 358 73.40 -27.35 -40.31
CA ILE A 358 72.23 -28.05 -40.88
C ILE A 358 72.00 -27.70 -42.36
N GLY A 359 72.94 -26.98 -43.00
CA GLY A 359 72.91 -26.70 -44.43
C GLY A 359 71.97 -25.55 -44.85
N VAL A 360 71.47 -24.75 -43.90
CA VAL A 360 70.71 -23.53 -44.20
C VAL A 360 71.69 -22.46 -44.70
N THR A 361 71.96 -22.48 -46.00
CA THR A 361 72.82 -21.49 -46.68
C THR A 361 71.97 -20.33 -47.19
N ARG A 362 72.60 -19.15 -47.35
CA ARG A 362 71.99 -17.85 -47.74
C ARG A 362 71.16 -17.84 -49.05
N SER A 363 71.02 -18.98 -49.75
CA SER A 363 70.52 -19.06 -51.14
C SER A 363 69.01 -19.26 -51.31
N GLU A 364 68.22 -19.44 -50.24
CA GLU A 364 66.77 -19.65 -50.38
C GLU A 364 65.91 -18.38 -50.19
N HIS A 365 66.41 -17.36 -49.49
CA HIS A 365 65.68 -16.09 -49.33
C HIS A 365 65.72 -15.19 -50.58
N GLU A 366 66.72 -15.33 -51.46
CA GLU A 366 66.79 -14.58 -52.73
C GLU A 366 65.85 -15.13 -53.81
N ARG A 367 65.44 -16.41 -53.74
CA ARG A 367 64.46 -16.99 -54.67
C ARG A 367 63.00 -16.62 -54.33
N ALA A 368 62.70 -16.38 -53.06
CA ALA A 368 61.37 -15.95 -52.62
C ALA A 368 61.14 -14.43 -52.76
N ALA A 369 62.20 -13.63 -52.93
CA ALA A 369 62.16 -12.18 -53.08
C ALA A 369 62.37 -11.69 -54.53
N ALA A 370 62.32 -12.59 -55.53
CA ALA A 370 62.33 -12.20 -56.93
C ALA A 370 60.99 -11.53 -57.30
N PRO A 371 60.96 -10.25 -57.73
CA PRO A 371 59.74 -9.66 -58.23
C PRO A 371 59.35 -10.32 -59.55
N GLU A 372 58.11 -10.78 -59.68
CA GLU A 372 57.50 -11.11 -60.97
C GLU A 372 57.64 -9.90 -61.91
N ARG A 373 58.67 -9.93 -62.75
CA ARG A 373 58.74 -9.07 -63.93
C ARG A 373 58.06 -9.80 -65.08
N MET A 374 56.84 -9.34 -65.35
CA MET A 374 56.38 -8.90 -66.67
C MET A 374 56.13 -9.98 -67.73
N VAL A 375 54.84 -10.25 -67.98
CA VAL A 375 54.33 -10.57 -69.32
C VAL A 375 53.21 -9.58 -69.65
N ALA A 376 53.50 -8.77 -70.69
CA ALA A 376 52.63 -7.96 -71.54
C ALA A 376 51.81 -6.83 -70.91
#